data_AF-A0A3Q3JDC3-F1
#
_entry.id   AF-A0A3Q3JDC3-F1
#
_cell.length_a   1.000
_cell.length_b   1.000
_cell.length_c   1.000
_cell.angle_alpha   90.00
_cell.angle_beta   90.00
_cell.angle_gamma   90.00
#
_symmetry.space_group_name_H-M   'P 1'
#
loop_
_entity.id
_entity.type
_entity.pdbx_description
1 polymer ?
#
loop_
_entity_poly.entity_id
_entity_poly.type
_entity_poly.pdbx_seq_one_letter_code
_entity_poly.pdbx_strand_id
1 'polypeptide(L)'
;INGPTLTFQKYLILIVIFLCINLLLIMTFFKKECFYTTPRYILFAVTLLSDNLLLFMSDILLIFTNFNITMHVCLCIIIVVLLFLYVVVTPVTLTAMTLERYVAICMPLQHAELCNTCRTIHYILIIHILSFVPCVVILSSFFASAPLSFYSQYRVCFGETVIFHSWQNHLRSAVFQFYFLIMCIIIAFSYVKIMKVARAASGENKNSTWKGLRTVALHAVQLLLCLIQLWCPFIEAAVLQIDFMSYNNVRFFNYVAFYLAPRCLSPLIYGLRDEKFFLALKHQNPRVIHILLVRCKNI
;
A
#
# COMPACT_ATOMS: atom_id res chain seq x y z
N ILE A 1 -33.42 2.01 -10.17
CA ILE A 1 -33.44 2.42 -8.75
C ILE A 1 -32.47 1.60 -7.86
N ASN A 2 -31.88 0.48 -8.31
CA ASN A 2 -30.95 -0.36 -7.50
C ASN A 2 -29.44 -0.29 -7.88
N GLY A 3 -29.02 0.64 -8.74
CA GLY A 3 -27.66 0.67 -9.32
C GLY A 3 -26.52 1.07 -8.36
N PRO A 4 -26.60 2.21 -7.65
CA PRO A 4 -25.49 2.69 -6.82
C PRO A 4 -25.32 1.90 -5.51
N THR A 5 -26.40 1.44 -4.89
CA THR A 5 -26.37 0.64 -3.64
C THR A 5 -25.79 -0.76 -3.83
N LEU A 6 -26.13 -1.45 -4.93
CA LEU A 6 -25.59 -2.77 -5.23
C LEU A 6 -24.08 -2.71 -5.53
N THR A 7 -23.65 -1.66 -6.22
CA THR A 7 -22.24 -1.41 -6.55
C THR A 7 -21.44 -1.20 -5.27
N PHE A 8 -21.91 -0.32 -4.38
CA PHE A 8 -21.34 -0.09 -3.06
C PHE A 8 -21.22 -1.38 -2.22
N GLN A 9 -22.27 -2.20 -2.16
CA GLN A 9 -22.25 -3.47 -1.42
C GLN A 9 -21.20 -4.45 -1.94
N LYS A 10 -21.00 -4.53 -3.27
CA LYS A 10 -19.97 -5.40 -3.86
C LYS A 10 -18.56 -5.01 -3.42
N TYR A 11 -18.27 -3.71 -3.34
CA TYR A 11 -16.97 -3.23 -2.87
C TYR A 11 -16.73 -3.51 -1.40
N LEU A 12 -17.75 -3.29 -0.55
CA LEU A 12 -17.67 -3.61 0.87
C LEU A 12 -17.34 -5.10 1.09
N ILE A 13 -18.06 -5.98 0.38
CA ILE A 13 -17.81 -7.43 0.43
C ILE A 13 -16.39 -7.76 -0.02
N LEU A 14 -15.91 -7.14 -1.10
CA LEU A 14 -14.55 -7.34 -1.60
C LEU A 14 -13.49 -6.93 -0.56
N ILE A 15 -13.65 -5.75 0.05
CA ILE A 15 -12.74 -5.23 1.09
C ILE A 15 -12.73 -6.18 2.29
N VAL A 16 -13.90 -6.62 2.77
CA VAL A 16 -14.02 -7.57 3.88
C VAL A 16 -13.31 -8.90 3.56
N ILE A 17 -13.46 -9.43 2.35
CA ILE A 17 -12.76 -10.65 1.93
C ILE A 17 -11.24 -10.45 2.00
N PHE A 18 -10.73 -9.32 1.50
CA PHE A 18 -9.28 -9.05 1.54
C PHE A 18 -8.75 -8.82 2.96
N LEU A 19 -9.51 -8.14 3.82
CA LEU A 19 -9.19 -8.03 5.24
C LEU A 19 -9.06 -9.42 5.88
N CYS A 20 -10.00 -10.33 5.60
CA CYS A 20 -9.92 -11.71 6.08
C CYS A 20 -8.69 -12.45 5.55
N ILE A 21 -8.37 -12.33 4.26
CA ILE A 21 -7.19 -12.96 3.65
C ILE A 21 -5.90 -12.43 4.32
N ASN A 22 -5.77 -11.12 4.46
CA ASN A 22 -4.61 -10.50 5.09
C ASN A 22 -4.46 -10.93 6.55
N LEU A 23 -5.55 -10.98 7.31
CA LEU A 23 -5.55 -11.47 8.69
C LEU A 23 -5.09 -12.94 8.76
N LEU A 24 -5.55 -13.80 7.85
CA LEU A 24 -5.07 -15.19 7.78
C LEU A 24 -3.56 -15.27 7.50
N LEU A 25 -3.04 -14.44 6.61
CA LEU A 25 -1.60 -14.38 6.31
C LEU A 25 -0.79 -13.90 7.51
N ILE A 26 -1.27 -12.88 8.24
CA ILE A 26 -0.65 -12.41 9.48
C ILE A 26 -0.65 -13.52 10.54
N MET A 27 -1.76 -14.25 10.70
CA MET A 27 -1.82 -15.39 11.62
C MET A 27 -0.84 -16.51 11.22
N THR A 28 -0.67 -16.79 9.92
CA THR A 28 0.32 -17.75 9.45
C THR A 28 1.75 -17.28 9.71
N PHE A 29 2.04 -15.99 9.58
CA PHE A 29 3.35 -15.40 9.87
C PHE A 29 3.82 -15.70 11.30
N PHE A 30 2.95 -15.55 12.30
CA PHE A 30 3.31 -15.81 13.71
C PHE A 30 3.47 -17.29 14.07
N LYS A 31 3.11 -18.22 13.17
CA LYS A 31 3.10 -19.66 13.49
C LYS A 31 4.38 -20.41 13.16
N LYS A 32 5.32 -19.83 12.39
CA LYS A 32 6.59 -20.50 12.06
C LYS A 32 7.76 -19.57 12.30
N GLU A 33 8.80 -20.10 12.94
CA GLU A 33 10.02 -19.34 13.26
C GLU A 33 10.70 -18.75 12.03
N CYS A 34 10.72 -19.49 10.93
CA CYS A 34 11.29 -19.03 9.66
C CYS A 34 10.67 -17.71 9.18
N PHE A 35 9.41 -17.41 9.51
CA PHE A 35 8.74 -16.20 9.07
C PHE A 35 9.15 -14.97 9.88
N TYR A 36 9.14 -15.03 11.21
CA TYR A 36 9.52 -13.87 12.03
C TYR A 36 11.03 -13.68 12.22
N THR A 37 11.85 -14.55 11.63
CA THR A 37 13.32 -14.42 11.61
C THR A 37 13.87 -13.96 10.26
N THR A 38 13.07 -13.94 9.19
CA THR A 38 13.54 -13.52 7.86
C THR A 38 13.06 -12.09 7.55
N PRO A 39 13.96 -11.12 7.28
CA PRO A 39 13.60 -9.71 7.08
C PRO A 39 12.52 -9.46 6.03
N ARG A 40 12.56 -10.19 4.91
CA ARG A 40 11.55 -10.12 3.83
C ARG A 40 10.14 -10.37 4.35
N TYR A 41 9.97 -11.39 5.19
CA TYR A 41 8.66 -11.76 5.73
C TYR A 41 8.18 -10.78 6.80
N ILE A 42 9.10 -10.19 7.57
CA ILE A 42 8.77 -9.13 8.53
C ILE A 42 8.28 -7.88 7.79
N LEU A 43 8.97 -7.43 6.74
CA LEU A 43 8.53 -6.31 5.90
C LEU A 43 7.19 -6.59 5.22
N PHE A 44 6.95 -7.83 4.79
CA PHE A 44 5.66 -8.25 4.27
C PHE A 44 4.55 -8.19 5.34
N ALA A 45 4.82 -8.65 6.57
CA ALA A 45 3.87 -8.55 7.68
C ALA A 45 3.52 -7.09 8.02
N VAL A 46 4.52 -6.19 8.02
CA VAL A 46 4.30 -4.74 8.18
C VAL A 46 3.43 -4.17 7.06
N THR A 47 3.62 -4.62 5.82
CA THR A 47 2.79 -4.23 4.68
C THR A 47 1.35 -4.72 4.86
N LEU A 48 1.14 -5.98 5.25
CA LEU A 48 -0.21 -6.52 5.50
C LEU A 48 -0.91 -5.80 6.65
N LEU A 49 -0.19 -5.44 7.72
CA LEU A 49 -0.75 -4.71 8.85
C LEU A 49 -1.16 -3.28 8.46
N SER A 50 -0.28 -2.57 7.76
CA SER A 50 -0.57 -1.21 7.27
C SER A 50 -1.71 -1.20 6.25
N ASP A 51 -1.71 -2.14 5.30
CA ASP A 51 -2.79 -2.29 4.32
C ASP A 51 -4.14 -2.62 5.00
N ASN A 52 -4.15 -3.47 6.03
CA ASN A 52 -5.37 -3.76 6.80
C ASN A 52 -5.90 -2.53 7.54
N LEU A 53 -5.04 -1.78 8.22
CA LEU A 53 -5.44 -0.58 8.93
C LEU A 53 -5.97 0.48 7.96
N LEU A 54 -5.31 0.64 6.81
CA LEU A 54 -5.76 1.56 5.76
C LEU A 54 -7.12 1.16 5.19
N LEU A 55 -7.29 -0.12 4.83
CA LEU A 55 -8.55 -0.64 4.26
C LEU A 55 -9.69 -0.54 5.27
N PHE A 56 -9.47 -0.95 6.51
CA PHE A 56 -10.47 -0.88 7.57
C PHE A 56 -10.92 0.56 7.83
N MET A 57 -9.98 1.49 7.99
CA MET A 57 -10.32 2.90 8.20
C MET A 57 -11.03 3.48 6.99
N SER A 58 -10.51 3.26 5.77
CA SER A 58 -11.13 3.77 4.53
C SER A 58 -12.55 3.26 4.35
N ASP A 59 -12.82 2.00 4.71
CA ASP A 59 -14.14 1.40 4.66
C ASP A 59 -15.11 2.05 5.66
N ILE A 60 -14.66 2.34 6.88
CA ILE A 60 -15.43 3.12 7.86
C ILE A 60 -15.79 4.50 7.31
N LEU A 61 -14.82 5.26 6.76
CA LEU A 61 -15.15 6.58 6.17
C LEU A 61 -16.10 6.46 4.99
N LEU A 62 -15.94 5.42 4.16
CA LEU A 62 -16.78 5.19 2.99
C LEU A 62 -18.24 4.93 3.42
N ILE A 63 -18.46 4.11 4.45
CA ILE A 63 -19.77 3.89 5.06
C ILE A 63 -20.33 5.21 5.60
N PHE A 64 -19.55 5.95 6.38
CA PHE A 64 -20.02 7.18 7.00
C PHE A 64 -20.37 8.25 5.96
N THR A 65 -19.56 8.38 4.91
CA THR A 65 -19.82 9.31 3.80
C THR A 65 -21.07 8.90 3.02
N ASN A 66 -21.24 7.61 2.72
CA ASN A 66 -22.40 7.11 1.97
C ASN A 66 -23.72 7.29 2.74
N PHE A 67 -23.70 7.17 4.08
CA PHE A 67 -24.87 7.38 4.93
C PHE A 67 -24.97 8.79 5.52
N ASN A 68 -24.11 9.73 5.10
CA ASN A 68 -24.02 11.09 5.65
C ASN A 68 -23.90 11.16 7.19
N ILE A 69 -23.22 10.18 7.78
CA ILE A 69 -22.97 10.12 9.22
C ILE A 69 -21.87 11.13 9.57
N THR A 70 -22.20 12.09 10.42
CA THR A 70 -21.24 13.08 10.92
C THR A 70 -20.50 12.56 12.14
N MET A 71 -19.23 12.94 12.28
CA MET A 71 -18.41 12.66 13.47
C MET A 71 -17.74 13.94 13.96
N HIS A 72 -17.26 13.92 15.21
CA HIS A 72 -16.51 15.03 15.78
C HIS A 72 -15.20 15.26 14.98
N VAL A 73 -14.89 16.52 14.67
CA VAL A 73 -13.73 16.87 13.83
C VAL A 73 -12.42 16.33 14.40
N CYS A 74 -12.21 16.37 15.72
CA CYS A 74 -11.00 15.77 16.32
C CYS A 74 -10.84 14.28 16.00
N LEU A 75 -11.93 13.50 16.00
CA LEU A 75 -11.89 12.09 15.63
C LEU A 75 -11.59 11.93 14.14
N CYS A 76 -12.21 12.75 13.29
CA CYS A 76 -11.94 12.77 11.86
C CYS A 76 -10.46 13.06 11.56
N ILE A 77 -9.86 14.03 12.26
CA ILE A 77 -8.43 14.36 12.11
C ILE A 77 -7.58 13.13 12.45
N ILE A 78 -7.82 12.46 13.59
CA ILE A 78 -7.06 11.25 13.96
C ILE A 78 -7.13 10.19 12.86
N ILE A 79 -8.33 9.93 12.35
CA ILE A 79 -8.54 8.95 11.28
C ILE A 79 -7.79 9.36 10.00
N VAL A 80 -7.92 10.63 9.58
CA VAL A 80 -7.25 11.15 8.38
C VAL A 80 -5.72 11.10 8.51
N VAL A 81 -5.17 11.34 9.70
CA VAL A 81 -3.73 11.19 9.98
C VAL A 81 -3.29 9.75 9.77
N LEU A 82 -4.04 8.78 10.31
CA LEU A 82 -3.72 7.36 10.13
C LEU A 82 -3.81 6.95 8.66
N LEU A 83 -4.83 7.43 7.92
CA LEU A 83 -4.95 7.20 6.49
C LEU A 83 -3.74 7.74 5.73
N PHE A 84 -3.33 8.99 5.96
CA PHE A 84 -2.17 9.56 5.29
C PHE A 84 -0.88 8.80 5.60
N LEU A 85 -0.68 8.42 6.86
CA LEU A 85 0.49 7.65 7.27
C LEU A 85 0.54 6.33 6.49
N TYR A 86 -0.53 5.53 6.54
CA TYR A 86 -0.52 4.20 5.91
C TYR A 86 -0.57 4.23 4.38
N VAL A 87 -1.09 5.31 3.78
CA VAL A 87 -0.95 5.56 2.33
C VAL A 87 0.51 5.64 1.92
N VAL A 88 1.38 6.24 2.75
CA VAL A 88 2.81 6.41 2.45
C VAL A 88 3.64 5.21 2.94
N VAL A 89 3.27 4.57 4.04
CA VAL A 89 3.98 3.37 4.57
C VAL A 89 4.07 2.26 3.53
N THR A 90 2.98 1.96 2.80
CA THR A 90 2.97 0.88 1.79
C THR A 90 4.05 1.09 0.71
N PRO A 91 4.09 2.21 -0.07
CA PRO A 91 5.10 2.41 -1.10
C PRO A 91 6.53 2.54 -0.55
N VAL A 92 6.73 3.14 0.64
CA VAL A 92 8.05 3.18 1.30
C VAL A 92 8.51 1.75 1.63
N THR A 93 7.63 0.91 2.16
CA THR A 93 7.93 -0.48 2.51
C THR A 93 8.24 -1.32 1.27
N LEU A 94 7.48 -1.15 0.17
CA LEU A 94 7.76 -1.82 -1.10
C LEU A 94 9.10 -1.37 -1.72
N THR A 95 9.46 -0.10 -1.56
CA THR A 95 10.79 0.42 -1.96
C THR A 95 11.89 -0.24 -1.13
N ALA A 96 11.71 -0.35 0.19
CA ALA A 96 12.64 -1.05 1.08
C ALA A 96 12.77 -2.55 0.74
N MET A 97 11.66 -3.23 0.41
CA MET A 97 11.70 -4.61 -0.09
C MET A 97 12.50 -4.74 -1.40
N THR A 98 12.36 -3.77 -2.31
CA THR A 98 13.14 -3.74 -3.56
C THR A 98 14.63 -3.57 -3.30
N LEU A 99 14.98 -2.69 -2.35
CA LEU A 99 16.37 -2.48 -1.94
C LEU A 99 16.96 -3.71 -1.25
N GLU A 100 16.18 -4.39 -0.40
CA GLU A 100 16.59 -5.65 0.24
C GLU A 100 16.90 -6.73 -0.80
N ARG A 101 16.05 -6.87 -1.84
CA ARG A 101 16.31 -7.78 -2.97
C ARG A 101 17.57 -7.37 -3.74
N TYR A 102 17.80 -6.08 -3.96
CA TYR A 102 19.01 -5.58 -4.61
C TYR A 102 20.27 -5.96 -3.82
N VAL A 103 20.29 -5.71 -2.50
CA VAL A 103 21.44 -6.04 -1.64
C VAL A 103 21.68 -7.54 -1.62
N ALA A 104 20.62 -8.36 -1.51
CA ALA A 104 20.74 -9.82 -1.51
C ALA A 104 21.38 -10.38 -2.79
N ILE A 105 21.06 -9.80 -3.96
CA ILE A 105 21.54 -10.28 -5.26
C ILE A 105 22.90 -9.68 -5.63
N CYS A 106 23.05 -8.37 -5.47
CA CYS A 106 24.23 -7.65 -5.96
C CYS A 106 25.36 -7.60 -4.93
N MET A 107 25.07 -7.80 -3.64
CA MET A 107 26.02 -7.66 -2.53
C MET A 107 25.81 -8.76 -1.47
N PRO A 108 25.87 -10.05 -1.84
CA PRO A 108 25.48 -11.16 -0.95
C PRO A 108 26.32 -11.25 0.34
N LEU A 109 27.60 -10.88 0.31
CA LEU A 109 28.47 -10.87 1.48
C LEU A 109 28.02 -9.85 2.52
N GLN A 110 27.60 -8.65 2.08
CA GLN A 110 27.09 -7.62 2.97
C GLN A 110 25.66 -7.91 3.41
N HIS A 111 24.87 -8.64 2.62
CA HIS A 111 23.52 -9.04 2.99
C HIS A 111 23.48 -9.85 4.30
N ALA A 112 24.45 -10.74 4.51
CA ALA A 112 24.55 -11.53 5.76
C ALA A 112 24.71 -10.65 7.01
N GLU A 113 25.38 -9.50 6.90
CA GLU A 113 25.58 -8.55 8.01
C GLU A 113 24.49 -7.47 8.09
N LEU A 114 23.93 -7.07 6.95
CA LEU A 114 22.93 -6.00 6.83
C LEU A 114 21.51 -6.47 7.16
N CYS A 115 21.16 -7.73 6.89
CA CYS A 115 19.80 -8.28 6.98
C CYS A 115 19.63 -9.22 8.18
N ASN A 116 19.97 -8.74 9.38
CA ASN A 116 19.63 -9.38 10.65
C ASN A 116 18.25 -8.88 11.16
N THR A 117 17.52 -9.73 11.90
CA THR A 117 16.21 -9.41 12.51
C THR A 117 16.24 -8.14 13.35
N CYS A 118 17.28 -7.92 14.15
CA CYS A 118 17.43 -6.71 14.97
C CYS A 118 17.52 -5.43 14.12
N ARG A 119 18.23 -5.49 12.98
CA ARG A 119 18.34 -4.36 12.04
C ARG A 119 17.04 -4.15 11.26
N THR A 120 16.25 -5.21 11.08
CA THR A 120 14.93 -5.10 10.43
C THR A 120 13.98 -4.24 11.24
N ILE A 121 14.00 -4.32 12.58
CA ILE A 121 13.22 -3.43 13.45
C ILE A 121 13.65 -1.96 13.24
N HIS A 122 14.95 -1.71 13.14
CA HIS A 122 15.47 -0.37 12.85
C HIS A 122 15.01 0.14 11.47
N TYR A 123 15.02 -0.71 10.43
CA TYR A 123 14.47 -0.35 9.12
C TYR A 123 12.97 -0.07 9.18
N ILE A 124 12.18 -0.83 9.95
CA ILE A 124 10.75 -0.57 10.13
C ILE A 124 10.53 0.79 10.79
N LEU A 125 11.35 1.15 11.79
CA LEU A 125 11.30 2.47 12.42
C LEU A 125 11.60 3.57 11.40
N ILE A 126 12.67 3.42 10.59
CA ILE A 126 13.00 4.37 9.52
C ILE A 126 11.85 4.52 8.53
N ILE A 127 11.24 3.40 8.10
CA ILE A 127 10.10 3.40 7.18
C ILE A 127 8.95 4.23 7.76
N HIS A 128 8.61 4.04 9.03
CA HIS A 128 7.51 4.79 9.67
C HIS A 128 7.85 6.26 9.85
N ILE A 129 9.09 6.59 10.27
CA ILE A 129 9.55 7.98 10.40
C ILE A 129 9.47 8.69 9.05
N LEU A 130 10.03 8.08 7.99
CA LEU A 130 9.99 8.64 6.65
C LEU A 130 8.54 8.80 6.15
N SER A 131 7.69 7.83 6.42
CA SER A 131 6.26 7.89 6.04
C SER A 131 5.46 8.93 6.82
N PHE A 132 5.93 9.32 8.00
CA PHE A 132 5.28 10.34 8.83
C PHE A 132 5.64 11.77 8.40
N VAL A 133 6.76 11.99 7.70
CA VAL A 133 7.20 13.33 7.26
C VAL A 133 6.12 14.04 6.42
N PRO A 134 5.48 13.44 5.40
CA PRO A 134 4.39 14.08 4.67
C PRO A 134 3.20 14.44 5.58
N CYS A 135 2.89 13.58 6.56
CA CYS A 135 1.82 13.86 7.53
C CYS A 135 2.15 15.12 8.34
N VAL A 136 3.38 15.28 8.82
CA VAL A 136 3.81 16.48 9.56
C VAL A 136 3.66 17.73 8.71
N VAL A 137 4.11 17.69 7.45
CA VAL A 137 4.02 18.85 6.54
C VAL A 137 2.56 19.25 6.29
N ILE A 138 1.70 18.28 6.00
CA ILE A 138 0.27 18.54 5.73
C ILE A 138 -0.44 19.02 7.00
N LEU A 139 -0.23 18.36 8.14
CA LEU A 139 -0.91 18.69 9.39
C LEU A 139 -0.45 20.02 9.97
N SER A 140 0.85 20.34 9.92
CA SER A 140 1.33 21.65 10.37
C SER A 140 0.67 22.78 9.57
N SER A 141 0.52 22.60 8.25
CA SER A 141 -0.21 23.54 7.40
C SER A 141 -1.69 23.66 7.79
N PHE A 142 -2.34 22.55 8.15
CA PHE A 142 -3.72 22.54 8.62
C PHE A 142 -3.89 23.25 9.97
N PHE A 143 -3.07 22.89 10.97
CA PHE A 143 -3.13 23.47 12.31
C PHE A 143 -2.86 24.98 12.30
N ALA A 144 -2.02 25.45 11.36
CA ALA A 144 -1.75 26.88 11.17
C ALA A 144 -2.94 27.65 10.58
N SER A 145 -3.85 27.00 9.86
CA SER A 145 -4.98 27.65 9.17
C SER A 145 -6.34 27.42 9.85
N ALA A 146 -6.51 26.30 10.56
CA ALA A 146 -7.81 25.91 11.11
C ALA A 146 -8.20 26.76 12.32
N PRO A 147 -9.37 27.43 12.32
CA PRO A 147 -9.83 28.20 13.47
C PRO A 147 -10.24 27.29 14.63
N LEU A 148 -10.10 27.75 15.87
CA LEU A 148 -10.41 26.94 17.06
C LEU A 148 -11.86 26.42 17.08
N SER A 149 -12.80 27.21 16.56
CA SER A 149 -14.22 26.84 16.44
C SER A 149 -14.46 25.65 15.51
N PHE A 150 -13.52 25.32 14.61
CA PHE A 150 -13.63 24.18 13.70
C PHE A 150 -13.53 22.85 14.45
N TYR A 151 -12.72 22.76 15.50
CA TYR A 151 -12.45 21.51 16.22
C TYR A 151 -13.67 20.98 16.98
N SER A 152 -14.59 21.85 17.40
CA SER A 152 -15.81 21.49 18.13
C SER A 152 -16.98 21.10 17.22
N GLN A 153 -16.79 21.08 15.90
CA GLN A 153 -17.86 20.80 14.95
C GLN A 153 -18.05 19.30 14.71
N TYR A 154 -19.26 18.95 14.29
CA TYR A 154 -19.59 17.63 13.75
C TYR A 154 -19.75 17.74 12.23
N ARG A 155 -18.98 16.97 11.48
CA ARG A 155 -18.99 16.98 10.01
C ARG A 155 -18.84 15.57 9.45
N VAL A 156 -19.27 15.39 8.20
CA VAL A 156 -18.93 14.19 7.44
C VAL A 156 -17.42 14.19 7.22
N CYS A 157 -16.76 13.08 7.54
CA CYS A 157 -15.30 12.98 7.45
C CYS A 157 -14.86 12.47 6.08
N PHE A 158 -14.03 13.26 5.41
CA PHE A 158 -13.36 12.88 4.16
C PHE A 158 -11.88 13.30 4.19
N GLY A 159 -11.04 12.71 3.34
CA GLY A 159 -9.59 12.96 3.35
C GLY A 159 -9.19 14.43 3.16
N GLU A 160 -10.01 15.21 2.46
CA GLU A 160 -9.80 16.65 2.21
C GLU A 160 -10.25 17.54 3.39
N THR A 161 -10.77 16.98 4.49
CA THR A 161 -11.18 17.76 5.68
C THR A 161 -10.02 18.58 6.27
N VAL A 162 -8.78 18.16 6.04
CA VAL A 162 -7.57 18.87 6.49
C VAL A 162 -7.05 19.91 5.50
N ILE A 163 -7.83 20.25 4.46
CA ILE A 163 -7.46 21.21 3.42
C ILE A 163 -8.45 22.39 3.45
N PHE A 164 -7.99 23.55 3.93
CA PHE A 164 -8.71 24.81 3.95
C PHE A 164 -8.43 25.69 2.73
N HIS A 165 -7.19 25.67 2.24
CA HIS A 165 -6.74 26.55 1.17
C HIS A 165 -6.18 25.76 -0.02
N SER A 166 -6.31 26.32 -1.22
CA SER A 166 -5.79 25.70 -2.46
C SER A 166 -4.29 25.43 -2.39
N TRP A 167 -3.51 26.31 -1.76
CA TRP A 167 -2.07 26.13 -1.59
C TRP A 167 -1.70 24.90 -0.76
N GLN A 168 -2.52 24.50 0.22
CA GLN A 168 -2.28 23.27 1.00
C GLN A 168 -2.45 22.02 0.12
N ASN A 169 -3.37 22.07 -0.84
CA ASN A 169 -3.53 20.99 -1.81
C ASN A 169 -2.33 20.93 -2.78
N HIS A 170 -1.82 22.07 -3.24
CA HIS A 170 -0.59 22.13 -4.03
C HIS A 170 0.63 21.63 -3.25
N LEU A 171 0.75 21.98 -1.97
CA LEU A 171 1.79 21.48 -1.07
C LEU A 171 1.72 19.96 -0.93
N ARG A 172 0.53 19.40 -0.67
CA ARG A 172 0.30 17.95 -0.60
C ARG A 172 0.74 17.26 -1.89
N SER A 173 0.32 17.80 -3.04
CA SER A 173 0.73 17.28 -4.36
C SER A 173 2.24 17.29 -4.54
N ALA A 174 2.90 18.42 -4.24
CA ALA A 174 4.34 18.57 -4.41
C ALA A 174 5.12 17.59 -3.52
N VAL A 175 4.72 17.42 -2.27
CA VAL A 175 5.34 16.45 -1.34
C VAL A 175 5.21 15.02 -1.88
N PHE A 176 4.02 14.62 -2.34
CA PHE A 176 3.81 13.26 -2.85
C PHE A 176 4.56 13.02 -4.16
N GLN A 177 4.62 14.00 -5.06
CA GLN A 177 5.42 13.93 -6.29
C GLN A 177 6.91 13.83 -5.99
N PHE A 178 7.41 14.55 -4.98
CA PHE A 178 8.80 14.43 -4.54
C PHE A 178 9.13 13.02 -4.02
N TYR A 179 8.24 12.45 -3.20
CA TYR A 179 8.35 11.05 -2.73
C TYR A 179 8.36 10.06 -3.90
N PHE A 180 7.43 10.25 -4.85
CA PHE A 180 7.36 9.44 -6.06
C PHE A 180 8.68 9.45 -6.83
N LEU A 181 9.28 10.63 -7.06
CA LEU A 181 10.53 10.77 -7.80
C LEU A 181 11.68 10.04 -7.11
N ILE A 182 11.84 10.25 -5.79
CA ILE A 182 12.89 9.58 -5.01
C ILE A 182 12.74 8.06 -5.10
N MET A 183 11.53 7.53 -4.86
CA MET A 183 11.28 6.09 -4.91
C MET A 183 11.53 5.53 -6.31
N CYS A 184 11.05 6.22 -7.36
CA CYS A 184 11.29 5.81 -8.73
C CYS A 184 12.78 5.70 -9.06
N ILE A 185 13.59 6.66 -8.63
CA ILE A 185 15.05 6.64 -8.83
C ILE A 185 15.67 5.42 -8.13
N ILE A 186 15.33 5.19 -6.85
CA ILE A 186 15.84 4.06 -6.06
C ILE A 186 15.47 2.72 -6.72
N ILE A 187 14.21 2.59 -7.14
CA ILE A 187 13.66 1.38 -7.74
C ILE A 187 14.31 1.12 -9.10
N ALA A 188 14.38 2.13 -9.97
CA ALA A 188 15.00 2.01 -11.28
C ALA A 188 16.48 1.62 -11.16
N PHE A 189 17.22 2.27 -10.27
CA PHE A 189 18.61 1.93 -9.99
C PHE A 189 18.76 0.47 -9.53
N SER A 190 17.94 0.05 -8.57
CA SER A 190 17.96 -1.30 -8.00
C SER A 190 17.70 -2.35 -9.09
N TYR A 191 16.67 -2.16 -9.91
CA TYR A 191 16.32 -3.09 -10.98
C TYR A 191 17.38 -3.16 -12.09
N VAL A 192 17.95 -2.02 -12.50
CA VAL A 192 19.04 -1.99 -13.50
C VAL A 192 20.23 -2.82 -13.03
N LYS A 193 20.61 -2.71 -11.75
CA LYS A 193 21.71 -3.49 -11.18
C LYS A 193 21.38 -4.98 -11.08
N ILE A 194 20.19 -5.32 -10.58
CA ILE A 194 19.71 -6.71 -10.51
C ILE A 194 19.73 -7.36 -11.90
N MET A 195 19.23 -6.65 -12.92
CA MET A 195 19.22 -7.16 -14.29
C MET A 195 20.62 -7.38 -14.86
N LYS A 196 21.60 -6.51 -14.55
CA LYS A 196 22.99 -6.69 -14.97
C LYS A 196 23.60 -7.96 -14.36
N VAL A 197 23.41 -8.17 -13.05
CA VAL A 197 23.90 -9.38 -12.36
C VAL A 197 23.21 -10.64 -12.89
N ALA A 198 21.89 -10.60 -13.05
CA ALA A 198 21.12 -11.73 -13.58
C ALA A 198 21.55 -12.11 -15.00
N ARG A 199 21.81 -11.12 -15.87
CA ARG A 199 22.32 -11.36 -17.23
C ARG A 199 23.73 -11.96 -17.23
N ALA A 200 24.61 -11.46 -16.36
CA ALA A 200 25.96 -12.01 -16.22
C ALA A 200 25.95 -13.47 -15.72
N ALA A 201 25.04 -13.81 -14.81
CA ALA A 201 24.92 -15.17 -14.27
C ALA A 201 24.21 -16.16 -15.20
N SER A 202 23.33 -15.69 -16.09
CA SER A 202 22.48 -16.55 -16.93
C SER A 202 23.17 -17.11 -18.19
N GLY A 203 24.35 -16.61 -18.56
CA GLY A 203 24.99 -16.96 -19.83
C GLY A 203 24.04 -16.79 -21.04
N GLU A 204 24.23 -17.58 -22.10
CA GLU A 204 23.37 -17.57 -23.31
C GLU A 204 22.02 -18.29 -23.15
N ASN A 205 21.72 -18.88 -21.98
CA ASN A 205 20.55 -19.74 -21.82
C ASN A 205 19.27 -18.95 -21.48
N LYS A 206 18.65 -18.36 -22.51
CA LYS A 206 17.49 -17.44 -22.45
C LYS A 206 16.24 -18.01 -21.74
N ASN A 207 16.09 -19.34 -21.64
CA ASN A 207 14.87 -19.98 -21.14
C ASN A 207 14.72 -19.98 -19.61
N SER A 208 15.81 -19.98 -18.83
CA SER A 208 15.73 -19.90 -17.35
C SER A 208 15.49 -18.45 -16.90
N THR A 209 16.05 -17.48 -17.62
CA THR A 209 15.89 -16.04 -17.39
C THR A 209 14.41 -15.63 -17.45
N TRP A 210 13.62 -16.23 -18.34
CA TRP A 210 12.20 -15.89 -18.56
C TRP A 210 11.27 -16.26 -17.40
N LYS A 211 11.50 -17.40 -16.73
CA LYS A 211 10.69 -17.82 -15.57
C LYS A 211 10.90 -16.92 -14.36
N GLY A 212 12.15 -16.47 -14.12
CA GLY A 212 12.47 -15.46 -13.10
C GLY A 212 11.99 -14.05 -13.47
N LEU A 213 11.93 -13.72 -14.77
CA LEU A 213 11.41 -12.43 -15.23
C LEU A 213 9.90 -12.25 -14.97
N ARG A 214 9.12 -13.33 -15.06
CA ARG A 214 7.67 -13.30 -14.83
C ARG A 214 7.30 -13.10 -13.36
N THR A 215 8.17 -13.45 -12.41
CA THR A 215 7.98 -13.11 -10.99
C THR A 215 8.29 -11.64 -10.73
N VAL A 216 9.41 -11.17 -11.26
CA VAL A 216 9.84 -9.77 -11.21
C VAL A 216 8.81 -8.82 -11.85
N ALA A 217 8.23 -9.19 -12.98
CA ALA A 217 7.25 -8.35 -13.69
C ALA A 217 6.00 -8.07 -12.85
N LEU A 218 5.48 -9.06 -12.10
CA LEU A 218 4.31 -8.86 -11.25
C LEU A 218 4.62 -7.95 -10.05
N HIS A 219 5.80 -8.06 -9.45
CA HIS A 219 6.27 -7.10 -8.43
C HIS A 219 6.39 -5.69 -9.00
N ALA A 220 6.94 -5.55 -10.21
CA ALA A 220 7.07 -4.26 -10.88
C ALA A 220 5.70 -3.62 -11.19
N VAL A 221 4.72 -4.41 -11.63
CA VAL A 221 3.35 -3.93 -11.87
C VAL A 221 2.71 -3.46 -10.57
N GLN A 222 2.77 -4.26 -9.50
CA GLN A 222 2.22 -3.85 -8.20
C GLN A 222 2.87 -2.58 -7.68
N LEU A 223 4.20 -2.49 -7.78
CA LEU A 223 4.98 -1.33 -7.35
C LEU A 223 4.61 -0.09 -8.15
N LEU A 224 4.49 -0.22 -9.48
CA LEU A 224 4.05 0.87 -10.35
C LEU A 224 2.66 1.37 -9.97
N LEU A 225 1.69 0.48 -9.79
CA LEU A 225 0.34 0.86 -9.39
C LEU A 225 0.33 1.57 -8.01
N CYS A 226 1.16 1.10 -7.08
CA CYS A 226 1.29 1.72 -5.77
C CYS A 226 1.98 3.10 -5.82
N LEU A 227 2.92 3.31 -6.74
CA LEU A 227 3.57 4.61 -6.93
C LEU A 227 2.67 5.62 -7.63
N ILE A 228 1.86 5.19 -8.61
CA ILE A 228 0.89 6.05 -9.30
C ILE A 228 -0.10 6.67 -8.30
N GLN A 229 -0.41 5.98 -7.20
CA GLN A 229 -1.23 6.52 -6.12
C GLN A 229 -0.76 7.89 -5.61
N LEU A 230 0.55 8.15 -5.59
CA LEU A 230 1.11 9.43 -5.15
C LEU A 230 0.78 10.59 -6.10
N TRP A 231 0.39 10.29 -7.34
CA TRP A 231 -0.07 11.27 -8.33
C TRP A 231 -1.57 11.54 -8.25
N CYS A 232 -2.36 10.69 -7.58
CA CYS A 232 -3.82 10.86 -7.51
C CYS A 232 -4.24 12.26 -7.02
N PRO A 233 -3.65 12.83 -5.94
CA PRO A 233 -3.96 14.21 -5.52
C PRO A 233 -3.77 15.27 -6.61
N PHE A 234 -2.71 15.15 -7.40
CA PHE A 234 -2.41 16.07 -8.49
C PHE A 234 -3.44 15.95 -9.62
N ILE A 235 -3.72 14.72 -10.04
CA ILE A 235 -4.67 14.42 -11.11
C ILE A 235 -6.07 14.87 -10.70
N GLU A 236 -6.50 14.54 -9.49
CA GLU A 236 -7.80 14.93 -8.94
C GLU A 236 -7.94 16.46 -8.84
N ALA A 237 -6.89 17.16 -8.40
CA ALA A 237 -6.90 18.62 -8.35
C ALA A 237 -7.05 19.26 -9.74
N ALA A 238 -6.38 18.69 -10.75
CA ALA A 238 -6.48 19.17 -12.13
C ALA A 238 -7.87 18.90 -12.73
N VAL A 239 -8.42 17.70 -12.53
CA VAL A 239 -9.75 17.32 -13.05
C VAL A 239 -10.85 18.14 -12.38
N LEU A 240 -10.71 18.47 -11.09
CA LEU A 240 -11.66 19.32 -10.37
C LEU A 240 -11.80 20.73 -11.01
N GLN A 241 -10.76 21.24 -11.67
CA GLN A 241 -10.83 22.53 -12.39
C GLN A 241 -11.62 22.44 -13.70
N ILE A 242 -11.84 21.23 -14.22
CA ILE A 242 -12.54 20.99 -15.48
C ILE A 242 -14.03 20.78 -15.22
N ASP A 243 -14.36 19.76 -14.43
CA ASP A 243 -15.75 19.37 -14.16
C ASP A 243 -15.87 18.50 -12.90
N PHE A 244 -16.90 18.76 -12.09
CA PHE A 244 -17.15 18.07 -10.83
C PHE A 244 -17.61 16.61 -11.03
N MET A 245 -18.39 16.34 -12.08
CA MET A 245 -18.83 14.96 -12.37
C MET A 245 -17.64 14.08 -12.77
N SER A 246 -16.76 14.62 -13.61
CA SER A 246 -15.49 14.00 -14.00
C SER A 246 -14.57 13.79 -12.81
N TYR A 247 -14.47 14.76 -11.91
CA TYR A 247 -13.71 14.63 -10.66
C TYR A 247 -14.15 13.43 -9.82
N ASN A 248 -15.46 13.26 -9.60
CA ASN A 248 -15.98 12.13 -8.82
C ASN A 248 -15.67 10.79 -9.49
N ASN A 249 -15.83 10.69 -10.82
CA ASN A 249 -15.52 9.48 -11.57
C ASN A 249 -14.02 9.13 -11.51
N VAL A 250 -13.15 10.11 -11.70
CA VAL A 250 -11.69 9.93 -11.64
C VAL A 250 -11.24 9.56 -10.23
N ARG A 251 -11.76 10.24 -9.20
CA ARG A 251 -11.46 9.93 -7.80
C ARG A 251 -11.87 8.49 -7.44
N PHE A 252 -13.05 8.06 -7.89
CA PHE A 252 -13.51 6.69 -7.69
C PHE A 252 -12.62 5.68 -8.42
N PHE A 253 -12.28 5.95 -9.68
CA PHE A 253 -11.34 5.11 -10.43
C PHE A 253 -9.97 5.02 -9.75
N ASN A 254 -9.40 6.16 -9.32
CA ASN A 254 -8.13 6.21 -8.61
C ASN A 254 -8.17 5.38 -7.34
N TYR A 255 -9.25 5.51 -6.56
CA TYR A 255 -9.45 4.70 -5.36
C TYR A 255 -9.42 3.20 -5.68
N VAL A 256 -10.17 2.74 -6.69
CA VAL A 256 -10.18 1.30 -7.04
C VAL A 256 -8.84 0.84 -7.61
N ALA A 257 -8.28 1.58 -8.57
CA ALA A 257 -7.12 1.17 -9.35
C ALA A 257 -5.78 1.32 -8.61
N PHE A 258 -5.62 2.39 -7.81
CA PHE A 258 -4.33 2.75 -7.21
C PHE A 258 -4.34 2.69 -5.68
N TYR A 259 -5.51 2.79 -5.04
CA TYR A 259 -5.63 2.53 -3.61
C TYR A 259 -5.95 1.06 -3.37
N LEU A 260 -7.10 0.54 -3.78
CA LEU A 260 -7.54 -0.82 -3.44
C LEU A 260 -6.74 -1.93 -4.14
N ALA A 261 -6.66 -1.90 -5.48
CA ALA A 261 -6.07 -3.00 -6.24
C ALA A 261 -4.61 -3.36 -5.85
N PRO A 262 -3.69 -2.41 -5.60
CA PRO A 262 -2.33 -2.74 -5.19
C PRO A 262 -2.25 -3.47 -3.84
N ARG A 263 -3.12 -3.11 -2.87
CA ARG A 263 -3.19 -3.79 -1.56
C ARG A 263 -3.81 -5.18 -1.69
N CYS A 264 -4.74 -5.36 -2.61
CA CYS A 264 -5.30 -6.67 -2.95
C CYS A 264 -4.27 -7.58 -3.64
N LEU A 265 -3.34 -6.99 -4.41
CA LEU A 265 -2.26 -7.72 -5.07
C LEU A 265 -1.15 -8.14 -4.10
N SER A 266 -0.85 -7.35 -3.06
CA SER A 266 0.14 -7.67 -2.01
C SER A 266 0.04 -9.12 -1.47
N PRO A 267 -1.10 -9.59 -0.93
CA PRO A 267 -1.24 -10.94 -0.39
C PRO A 267 -1.12 -12.04 -1.45
N LEU A 268 -1.53 -11.76 -2.69
CA LEU A 268 -1.45 -12.70 -3.80
C LEU A 268 0.01 -12.89 -4.24
N ILE A 269 0.76 -11.79 -4.36
CA ILE A 269 2.11 -11.76 -4.89
C ILE A 269 3.16 -12.21 -3.85
N TYR A 270 3.03 -11.77 -2.59
CA TYR A 270 4.01 -12.05 -1.53
C TYR A 270 3.59 -13.18 -0.58
N GLY A 271 2.29 -13.50 -0.51
CA GLY A 271 1.76 -14.57 0.33
C GLY A 271 1.49 -15.86 -0.46
N LEU A 272 0.40 -15.89 -1.22
CA LEU A 272 -0.07 -17.12 -1.89
C LEU A 272 0.89 -17.68 -2.95
N ARG A 273 1.68 -16.80 -3.58
CA ARG A 273 2.70 -17.21 -4.56
C ARG A 273 3.99 -17.69 -3.91
N ASP A 274 4.28 -17.32 -2.67
CA ASP A 274 5.47 -17.76 -1.97
C ASP A 274 5.26 -19.20 -1.47
N GLU A 275 6.11 -20.13 -1.92
CA GLU A 275 5.93 -21.56 -1.64
C GLU A 275 5.91 -21.86 -0.14
N LYS A 276 6.74 -21.17 0.66
CA LYS A 276 6.79 -21.40 2.11
C LYS A 276 5.50 -20.94 2.78
N PHE A 277 4.99 -19.76 2.40
CA PHE A 277 3.71 -19.26 2.90
C PHE A 277 2.55 -20.14 2.44
N PHE A 278 2.48 -20.48 1.15
CA PHE A 278 1.42 -21.31 0.60
C PHE A 278 1.33 -22.67 1.27
N LEU A 279 2.46 -23.35 1.47
CA LEU A 279 2.51 -24.63 2.18
C LEU A 279 2.09 -24.50 3.65
N ALA A 280 2.50 -23.43 4.33
CA ALA A 280 2.09 -23.16 5.70
C ALA A 280 0.58 -22.89 5.81
N LEU A 281 0.01 -22.10 4.91
CA LEU A 281 -1.44 -21.86 4.80
C LEU A 281 -2.20 -23.16 4.50
N LYS A 282 -1.71 -23.99 3.58
CA LYS A 282 -2.35 -25.26 3.18
C LYS A 282 -2.46 -26.22 4.36
N HIS A 283 -1.39 -26.33 5.13
CA HIS A 283 -1.35 -27.21 6.30
C HIS A 283 -2.30 -26.73 7.41
N GLN A 284 -2.45 -25.42 7.59
CA GLN A 284 -3.25 -24.84 8.67
C GLN A 284 -4.73 -24.71 8.33
N ASN A 285 -5.06 -24.35 7.09
CA ASN A 285 -6.43 -24.02 6.66
C ASN A 285 -6.77 -24.71 5.32
N PRO A 286 -6.84 -26.06 5.28
CA PRO A 286 -7.04 -26.80 4.04
C PRO A 286 -8.36 -26.44 3.32
N ARG A 287 -9.42 -26.14 4.09
CA ARG A 287 -10.73 -25.72 3.55
C ARG A 287 -10.69 -24.34 2.88
N VAL A 288 -9.95 -23.38 3.44
CA VAL A 288 -9.85 -22.01 2.88
C VAL A 288 -9.03 -22.01 1.59
N ILE A 289 -7.94 -22.77 1.55
CA ILE A 289 -7.14 -22.94 0.33
C ILE A 289 -7.95 -23.60 -0.78
N HIS A 290 -8.76 -24.61 -0.47
CA HIS A 290 -9.64 -25.23 -1.47
C HIS A 290 -10.57 -24.20 -2.12
N ILE A 291 -11.17 -23.30 -1.34
CA ILE A 291 -12.04 -22.23 -1.86
C ILE A 291 -11.25 -21.22 -2.71
N LEU A 292 -10.07 -20.79 -2.26
CA LEU A 292 -9.21 -19.84 -2.98
C LEU A 292 -8.70 -20.43 -4.32
N LEU A 293 -8.30 -21.70 -4.33
CA LEU A 293 -7.85 -22.40 -5.53
C LEU A 293 -8.98 -22.64 -6.54
N VAL A 294 -10.18 -23.01 -6.07
CA VAL A 294 -11.35 -23.19 -6.95
C VAL A 294 -11.78 -21.87 -7.59
N ARG A 295 -11.70 -20.74 -6.87
CA ARG A 295 -12.02 -19.42 -7.42
C ARG A 295 -10.94 -18.83 -8.33
N CYS A 296 -9.65 -19.06 -8.06
CA CYS A 296 -8.57 -18.57 -8.94
C CYS A 296 -8.44 -19.37 -10.24
N LYS A 297 -9.02 -20.58 -10.34
CA LYS A 297 -9.04 -21.37 -11.57
C LYS A 297 -10.15 -20.94 -12.55
N ASN A 298 -11.10 -20.14 -12.08
CA ASN A 298 -12.26 -19.64 -12.82
C ASN A 298 -12.17 -18.13 -13.16
N ILE A 299 -10.97 -17.55 -13.06
CA ILE A 299 -10.61 -16.20 -13.56
C ILE A 299 -9.51 -16.39 -14.60
#